data_AF-A0A3B3Z8P2-F1
#
_entry.id   AF-A0A3B3Z8P2-F1
#
_cell.length_a   1.000
_cell.length_b   1.000
_cell.length_c   1.000
_cell.angle_alpha   90.00
_cell.angle_beta   90.00
_cell.angle_gamma   90.00
#
_symmetry.space_group_name_H-M   'P 1'
#
loop_
_entity.id
_entity.type
_entity.pdbx_description
1 polymer ?
#
loop_
_entity_poly.entity_id
_entity_poly.type
_entity_poly.pdbx_seq_one_letter_code
_entity_poly.pdbx_strand_id
1 'polypeptide(L)'
;MSMFSTGILVLTSPLHTLPLRIAPVLSSAAQLVERTLYVHLHPGLNLGKEGQARPVYIPPVVDLSKLITRLYNNAADICGHLDVRVLLTNVRAQSAAIPNCPFPTPQSLSHSPEVVLTDFPLLDTSQLHQVTQCLQRYTGCCYVCSPSLSSVLLHPQLVNLEKENVDQKEPEGTVEPMKTYNDVVVGGTFDRLHGAHRTLLNISCLLANRRFLIGVCDQAMLKKKVLKELIEPYSVRVQKLQEFLRDVKPSLEVEIVPLNDPFGVSVVDPLLECIVVSEETRKGGEAVNKKRIENGLPALVLHEIQLLKDAHHSEIEEEKISSSSFRTRLLGTLLTQPKDASHLPVLPYVIGLTGGSGSGKSSIAKRLEALGAVRIDCDKLGHEVYQPETAAYHRVLQEFGSDILNEDKTINRRALGKKVFGNQERLKALTSIVWPEIALLVKNRIQQAREEGKQVCVLDAAVLLEAGWNDMVHEVWVTVIPEEEAVSRITERDGVSTEDALRRLHSQWSNSKQVQYANVALTTLWEPEVTQKQVLKAWKLLQKRIQQRLEGQ
;
A
#
# COMPACT_ATOMS: atom_id res chain seq x y z
N MET A 1 -11.60 25.04 11.58
CA MET A 1 -10.72 25.58 10.51
C MET A 1 -10.61 24.50 9.44
N SER A 2 -10.63 24.86 8.16
CA SER A 2 -10.28 23.91 7.09
C SER A 2 -8.85 23.42 7.31
N MET A 3 -8.60 22.12 7.20
CA MET A 3 -7.24 21.57 7.25
C MET A 3 -6.44 22.07 6.05
N PHE A 4 -5.13 22.23 6.24
CA PHE A 4 -4.18 22.48 5.17
C PHE A 4 -3.83 21.16 4.48
N SER A 5 -3.67 21.15 3.16
CA SER A 5 -3.28 19.93 2.44
C SER A 5 -1.86 19.52 2.82
N THR A 6 -0.94 20.49 2.89
CA THR A 6 0.49 20.26 3.09
C THR A 6 1.06 21.20 4.14
N GLY A 7 1.76 20.64 5.12
CA GLY A 7 2.44 21.41 6.16
C GLY A 7 3.91 21.08 6.29
N ILE A 8 4.67 22.00 6.88
CA ILE A 8 6.06 21.77 7.28
C ILE A 8 6.23 22.06 8.77
N LEU A 9 6.65 21.04 9.52
CA LEU A 9 6.97 21.09 10.93
C LEU A 9 8.46 21.36 11.12
N VAL A 10 8.80 22.54 11.61
CA VAL A 10 10.16 22.93 11.98
C VAL A 10 10.37 22.60 13.46
N LEU A 11 11.13 21.53 13.72
CA LEU A 11 11.50 21.11 15.07
C LEU A 11 12.74 21.86 15.53
N THR A 12 12.55 22.67 16.56
CA THR A 12 13.50 23.63 17.12
C THR A 12 13.98 23.24 18.51
N SER A 13 13.24 22.40 19.25
CA SER A 13 13.67 21.97 20.58
C SER A 13 15.03 21.23 20.52
N PRO A 14 15.86 21.30 21.57
CA PRO A 14 17.12 20.57 21.63
C PRO A 14 16.94 19.05 21.41
N LEU A 15 17.92 18.40 20.76
CA LEU A 15 17.86 16.98 20.39
C LEU A 15 17.49 16.06 21.54
N HIS A 16 18.02 16.30 22.74
CA HIS A 16 17.76 15.47 23.93
C HIS A 16 16.31 15.60 24.46
N THR A 17 15.62 16.72 24.16
CA THR A 17 14.22 16.94 24.60
C THR A 17 13.18 16.48 23.58
N LEU A 18 13.55 16.44 22.29
CA LEU A 18 12.63 16.12 21.20
C LEU A 18 11.94 14.76 21.35
N PRO A 19 12.60 13.67 21.80
CA PRO A 19 11.94 12.38 21.97
C PRO A 19 10.68 12.40 22.83
N LEU A 20 10.65 13.22 23.89
CA LEU A 20 9.50 13.35 24.78
C LEU A 20 8.38 14.21 24.18
N ARG A 21 8.70 15.04 23.17
CA ARG A 21 7.79 16.01 22.57
C ARG A 21 7.23 15.57 21.22
N ILE A 22 7.83 14.60 20.54
CA ILE A 22 7.42 14.16 19.19
C ILE A 22 5.94 13.77 19.15
N ALA A 23 5.48 12.87 20.02
CA ALA A 23 4.11 12.36 20.00
C ALA A 23 3.04 13.48 20.07
N PRO A 24 3.05 14.34 21.10
CA PRO A 24 2.08 15.44 21.20
C PRO A 24 2.21 16.48 20.08
N VAL A 25 3.43 16.75 19.60
CA VAL A 25 3.66 17.66 18.47
C VAL A 25 3.06 17.10 17.18
N LEU A 26 3.29 15.81 16.89
CA LEU A 26 2.70 15.14 15.73
C LEU A 26 1.18 15.07 15.82
N SER A 27 0.63 14.81 17.01
CA SER A 27 -0.82 14.81 17.23
C SER A 27 -1.45 16.18 16.91
N SER A 28 -0.80 17.26 17.37
CA SER A 28 -1.26 18.62 17.08
C SER A 28 -1.13 18.96 15.59
N ALA A 29 -0.03 18.57 14.96
CA ALA A 29 0.17 18.78 13.52
C ALA A 29 -0.87 18.04 12.67
N ALA A 30 -1.24 16.82 13.07
CA ALA A 30 -2.23 15.99 12.37
C ALA A 30 -3.67 16.53 12.45
N GLN A 31 -3.95 17.46 13.37
CA GLN A 31 -5.23 18.17 13.39
C GLN A 31 -5.30 19.33 12.39
N LEU A 32 -4.15 19.76 11.87
CA LEU A 32 -4.03 20.93 10.99
C LEU A 32 -3.70 20.54 9.54
N VAL A 33 -3.09 19.38 9.33
CA VAL A 33 -2.59 18.93 8.03
C VAL A 33 -3.33 17.65 7.60
N GLU A 34 -3.73 17.56 6.33
CA GLU A 34 -4.54 16.45 5.82
C GLU A 34 -3.73 15.40 5.03
N ARG A 35 -2.73 15.81 4.23
CA ARG A 35 -2.03 14.90 3.30
C ARG A 35 -0.56 14.70 3.61
N THR A 36 0.25 15.76 3.56
CA THR A 36 1.71 15.66 3.62
C THR A 36 2.27 16.54 4.72
N LEU A 37 3.05 15.94 5.62
CA LEU A 37 3.73 16.64 6.69
C LEU A 37 5.24 16.49 6.51
N TYR A 38 5.88 17.56 6.06
CA TYR A 38 7.33 17.65 6.02
C TYR A 38 7.86 17.93 7.42
N VAL A 39 8.97 17.31 7.82
CA VAL A 39 9.63 17.59 9.09
C VAL A 39 11.03 18.10 8.82
N HIS A 40 11.28 19.37 9.17
CA HIS A 40 12.58 20.00 9.11
C HIS A 40 13.21 20.03 10.51
N LEU A 41 14.40 19.45 10.65
CA LEU A 41 15.12 19.40 11.92
C LEU A 41 16.11 20.58 12.00
N HIS A 42 15.91 21.47 12.97
CA HIS A 42 16.90 22.49 13.34
C HIS A 42 16.95 22.66 14.87
N PRO A 43 17.46 21.65 15.59
CA PRO A 43 17.54 21.68 17.05
C PRO A 43 18.36 22.87 17.54
N GLY A 44 17.82 23.62 18.49
CA GLY A 44 18.44 24.85 19.04
C GLY A 44 18.18 26.12 18.23
N LEU A 45 17.35 26.08 17.19
CA LEU A 45 16.94 27.27 16.44
C LEU A 45 16.21 28.25 17.36
N ASN A 46 16.74 29.47 17.46
CA ASN A 46 16.10 30.54 18.22
C ASN A 46 15.30 31.47 17.28
N LEU A 47 13.98 31.53 17.47
CA LEU A 47 13.08 32.37 16.69
C LEU A 47 12.74 33.71 17.38
N GLY A 48 13.14 33.91 18.64
CA GLY A 48 12.79 35.09 19.45
C GLY A 48 13.67 36.32 19.22
N LYS A 49 14.74 36.22 18.42
CA LYS A 49 15.60 37.36 18.07
C LYS A 49 15.72 37.50 16.55
N GLU A 50 15.34 38.66 16.03
CA GLU A 50 15.48 38.99 14.61
C GLU A 50 16.95 38.89 14.15
N GLY A 51 17.17 38.16 13.06
CA GLY A 51 18.48 38.02 12.41
C GLY A 51 19.29 36.77 12.77
N GLN A 52 18.92 36.03 13.82
CA GLN A 52 19.63 34.80 14.24
C GLN A 52 19.10 33.51 13.57
N ALA A 53 17.85 33.51 13.09
CA ALA A 53 17.25 32.36 12.43
C ALA A 53 17.76 32.25 10.98
N ARG A 54 18.86 31.51 10.79
CA ARG A 54 19.40 31.17 9.46
C ARG A 54 19.58 29.67 9.33
N PRO A 55 19.38 29.07 8.15
CA PRO A 55 19.61 27.65 7.97
C PRO A 55 21.10 27.32 8.15
N VAL A 56 21.40 26.30 8.95
CA VAL A 56 22.76 25.81 9.19
C VAL A 56 22.83 24.31 8.95
N TYR A 57 24.02 23.83 8.60
CA TYR A 57 24.26 22.40 8.52
C TYR A 57 24.30 21.80 9.93
N ILE A 58 23.64 20.65 10.10
CA ILE A 58 23.76 19.81 11.29
C ILE A 58 24.52 18.53 10.94
N PRO A 59 25.43 18.06 11.81
CA PRO A 59 26.18 16.84 11.56
C PRO A 59 25.28 15.59 11.69
N PRO A 60 25.56 14.52 10.94
CA PRO A 60 24.93 13.22 11.18
C PRO A 60 25.47 12.64 12.50
N VAL A 61 24.58 12.40 13.45
CA VAL A 61 24.91 11.90 14.79
C VAL A 61 23.97 10.76 15.15
N VAL A 62 24.41 9.87 16.05
CA VAL A 62 23.63 8.68 16.43
C VAL A 62 22.24 9.06 16.98
N ASP A 63 22.15 10.15 17.74
CA ASP A 63 20.87 10.60 18.30
C ASP A 63 19.88 11.08 17.23
N LEU A 64 20.38 11.60 16.10
CA LEU A 64 19.54 11.98 14.96
C LEU A 64 18.91 10.75 14.31
N SER A 65 19.66 9.65 14.16
CA SER A 65 19.10 8.41 13.61
C SER A 65 18.04 7.81 14.54
N LYS A 66 18.30 7.80 15.86
CA LYS A 66 17.32 7.39 16.88
C LYS A 66 16.06 8.25 16.85
N LEU A 67 16.22 9.57 16.68
CA LEU A 67 15.11 10.51 16.58
C LEU A 67 14.23 10.22 15.37
N ILE A 68 14.84 10.00 14.19
CA ILE A 68 14.10 9.67 12.95
C ILE A 68 13.30 8.38 13.13
N THR A 69 13.91 7.34 13.70
CA THR A 69 13.22 6.08 13.99
C THR A 69 12.03 6.29 14.92
N ARG A 70 12.23 7.04 16.02
CA ARG A 70 11.13 7.39 16.95
C ARG A 70 10.04 8.21 16.24
N LEU A 71 10.40 9.15 15.37
CA LEU A 71 9.45 9.99 14.66
C LEU A 71 8.54 9.18 13.73
N TYR A 72 9.11 8.33 12.89
CA TYR A 72 8.31 7.49 11.99
C TYR A 72 7.45 6.47 12.74
N ASN A 73 7.90 5.99 13.90
CA ASN A 73 7.09 5.11 14.74
C ASN A 73 5.86 5.85 15.30
N ASN A 74 6.08 6.99 15.96
CA ASN A 74 4.99 7.82 16.48
C ASN A 74 4.05 8.30 15.35
N ALA A 75 4.59 8.61 14.17
CA ALA A 75 3.78 9.00 13.03
C ALA A 75 2.87 7.87 12.54
N ALA A 76 3.34 6.60 12.56
CA ALA A 76 2.52 5.47 12.17
C ALA A 76 1.30 5.29 13.11
N ASP A 77 1.50 5.48 14.41
CA ASP A 77 0.46 5.31 15.43
C ASP A 77 -0.51 6.50 15.50
N ILE A 78 0.03 7.73 15.49
CA ILE A 78 -0.74 8.95 15.77
C ILE A 78 -1.36 9.55 14.51
N CYS A 79 -0.61 9.52 13.41
CA CYS A 79 -0.98 10.20 12.17
C CYS A 79 -0.75 9.34 10.93
N GLY A 80 -1.11 8.05 11.01
CA GLY A 80 -0.91 7.08 9.92
C GLY A 80 -1.62 7.40 8.60
N HIS A 81 -2.52 8.39 8.57
CA HIS A 81 -3.13 8.92 7.35
C HIS A 81 -2.22 9.92 6.60
N LEU A 82 -1.21 10.48 7.27
CA LEU A 82 -0.28 11.46 6.69
C LEU A 82 0.92 10.80 6.02
N ASP A 83 1.33 11.39 4.90
CA ASP A 83 2.64 11.18 4.32
C ASP A 83 3.67 12.07 5.04
N VAL A 84 4.24 11.53 6.12
CA VAL A 84 5.31 12.20 6.87
C VAL A 84 6.64 11.99 6.15
N ARG A 85 7.39 13.09 5.90
CA ARG A 85 8.72 13.04 5.27
C ARG A 85 9.72 13.87 6.08
N VAL A 86 10.73 13.23 6.66
CA VAL A 86 11.84 13.92 7.34
C VAL A 86 12.83 14.46 6.32
N LEU A 87 13.09 15.75 6.35
CA LEU A 87 13.99 16.44 5.42
C LEU A 87 15.41 16.46 5.98
N LEU A 88 16.38 16.04 5.15
CA LEU A 88 17.80 15.90 5.48
C LEU A 88 18.68 16.85 4.65
N THR A 89 18.09 17.87 4.03
CA THR A 89 18.78 18.85 3.19
C THR A 89 19.87 19.60 3.94
N ASN A 90 19.61 19.93 5.21
CA ASN A 90 20.59 20.58 6.09
C ASN A 90 21.45 19.59 6.88
N VAL A 91 21.42 18.30 6.59
CA VAL A 91 22.28 17.31 7.25
C VAL A 91 23.48 16.98 6.36
N ARG A 92 24.70 17.15 6.87
CA ARG A 92 25.92 16.90 6.09
C ARG A 92 27.06 16.43 6.99
N ALA A 93 27.79 15.39 6.57
CA ALA A 93 29.06 15.03 7.20
C ALA A 93 30.07 16.18 7.03
N GLN A 94 30.79 16.55 8.10
CA GLN A 94 31.74 17.66 8.05
C GLN A 94 32.79 17.43 6.94
N SER A 95 32.82 18.31 5.95
CA SER A 95 33.87 18.37 4.93
C SER A 95 34.36 19.81 4.81
N ALA A 96 35.68 19.98 4.77
CA ALA A 96 36.40 21.23 5.05
C ALA A 96 36.31 22.31 3.95
N ALA A 97 35.53 22.13 2.89
CA ALA A 97 35.48 23.09 1.78
C ALA A 97 34.08 23.20 1.13
N ILE A 98 33.46 24.39 1.28
CA ILE A 98 32.33 24.96 0.47
C ILE A 98 30.91 24.45 0.81
N PRO A 99 29.83 25.26 0.70
CA PRO A 99 29.60 26.66 1.09
C PRO A 99 28.89 26.77 2.47
N ASN A 100 28.80 27.97 3.05
CA ASN A 100 28.27 28.21 4.41
C ASN A 100 26.75 28.01 4.60
N CYS A 101 25.95 27.84 3.53
CA CYS A 101 24.48 27.78 3.62
C CYS A 101 23.93 26.47 3.02
N PRO A 102 23.09 25.71 3.76
CA PRO A 102 22.43 24.51 3.24
C PRO A 102 21.43 24.76 2.11
N PHE A 103 20.89 25.98 2.03
CA PHE A 103 19.89 26.37 1.05
C PHE A 103 20.40 27.58 0.26
N PRO A 104 21.22 27.37 -0.79
CA PRO A 104 21.64 28.46 -1.67
C PRO A 104 20.46 29.04 -2.46
N THR A 105 19.48 28.20 -2.76
CA THR A 105 18.15 28.57 -3.24
C THR A 105 17.11 27.75 -2.47
N PRO A 106 15.87 28.27 -2.28
CA PRO A 106 14.82 27.51 -1.64
C PRO A 106 14.54 26.21 -2.39
N GLN A 107 14.54 25.08 -1.66
CA GLN A 107 14.25 23.77 -2.23
C GLN A 107 12.78 23.69 -2.64
N SER A 108 12.52 23.19 -3.86
CA SER A 108 11.17 22.80 -4.27
C SER A 108 10.84 21.42 -3.72
N LEU A 109 9.78 21.34 -2.93
CA LEU A 109 9.21 20.08 -2.45
C LEU A 109 8.13 19.59 -3.41
N SER A 110 7.89 18.29 -3.42
CA SER A 110 6.89 17.65 -4.29
C SER A 110 5.47 18.19 -4.06
N HIS A 111 5.17 18.57 -2.82
CA HIS A 111 3.98 19.33 -2.46
C HIS A 111 4.38 20.65 -1.80
N SER A 112 3.86 21.78 -2.27
CA SER A 112 4.21 23.09 -1.72
C SER A 112 3.55 23.30 -0.34
N PRO A 113 4.31 23.69 0.70
CA PRO A 113 3.74 23.94 2.02
C PRO A 113 2.74 25.11 2.05
N GLU A 114 1.59 24.87 2.68
CA GLU A 114 0.53 25.86 2.95
C GLU A 114 0.62 26.41 4.37
N VAL A 115 1.19 25.63 5.29
CA VAL A 115 1.39 26.00 6.70
C VAL A 115 2.76 25.59 7.20
N VAL A 116 3.40 26.46 7.98
CA VAL A 116 4.57 26.13 8.80
C VAL A 116 4.16 25.99 10.26
N LEU A 117 4.55 24.88 10.86
CA LEU A 117 4.33 24.53 12.26
C LEU A 117 5.68 24.55 13.00
N THR A 118 5.69 24.85 14.29
CA THR A 118 6.91 24.71 15.10
C THR A 118 6.60 24.32 16.55
N ASP A 119 7.51 23.60 17.18
CA ASP A 119 7.49 23.25 18.60
C ASP A 119 8.19 24.30 19.50
N PHE A 120 8.55 25.46 18.93
CA PHE A 120 9.29 26.51 19.63
C PHE A 120 8.55 26.99 20.90
N PRO A 121 9.21 26.95 22.08
CA PRO A 121 8.57 27.35 23.33
C PRO A 121 8.42 28.87 23.40
N LEU A 122 7.18 29.35 23.36
CA LEU A 122 6.89 30.77 23.55
C LEU A 122 6.78 31.10 25.03
N LEU A 123 7.71 31.90 25.55
CA LEU A 123 7.74 32.33 26.96
C LEU A 123 6.87 33.57 27.22
N ASP A 124 6.67 34.42 26.20
CA ASP A 124 5.89 35.65 26.27
C ASP A 124 4.98 35.77 25.04
N THR A 125 3.66 35.87 25.26
CA THR A 125 2.65 36.01 24.21
C THR A 125 2.80 37.30 23.41
N SER A 126 3.46 38.32 23.96
CA SER A 126 3.77 39.56 23.26
C SER A 126 4.69 39.35 22.03
N GLN A 127 5.50 38.28 22.05
CA GLN A 127 6.45 37.95 20.99
C GLN A 127 5.85 37.04 19.90
N LEU A 128 4.59 36.62 20.04
CA LEU A 128 3.96 35.67 19.13
C LEU A 128 4.06 36.12 17.66
N HIS A 129 3.72 37.38 17.39
CA HIS A 129 3.74 37.93 16.02
C HIS A 129 5.15 37.90 15.41
N GLN A 130 6.15 38.31 16.21
CA GLN A 130 7.54 38.32 15.78
C GLN A 130 8.05 36.91 15.48
N VAL A 131 7.76 35.94 16.35
CA VAL A 131 8.15 34.54 16.16
C VAL A 131 7.48 33.94 14.92
N THR A 132 6.18 34.21 14.72
CA THR A 132 5.46 33.73 13.52
C THR A 132 6.05 34.27 12.21
N GLN A 133 6.37 35.58 12.15
CA GLN A 133 6.99 36.18 10.97
C GLN A 133 8.41 35.65 10.74
N CYS A 134 9.19 35.48 11.82
CA CYS A 134 10.53 34.90 11.77
C CYS A 134 10.49 33.48 11.21
N LEU A 135 9.54 32.66 11.66
CA LEU A 135 9.32 31.30 11.18
C LEU A 135 8.93 31.26 9.70
N GLN A 136 7.99 32.11 9.25
CA GLN A 136 7.62 32.21 7.83
C GLN A 136 8.82 32.56 6.96
N ARG A 137 9.58 33.58 7.36
CA ARG A 137 10.78 34.02 6.63
C ARG A 137 11.84 32.94 6.60
N TYR A 138 12.11 32.30 7.73
CA TYR A 138 13.06 31.19 7.83
C TYR A 138 12.67 30.05 6.87
N THR A 139 11.40 29.65 6.88
CA THR A 139 10.90 28.59 5.99
C THR A 139 10.96 28.99 4.53
N GLY A 140 10.66 30.25 4.19
CA GLY A 140 10.79 30.77 2.82
C GLY A 140 12.24 30.82 2.31
N CYS A 141 13.23 30.93 3.21
CA CYS A 141 14.64 30.79 2.83
C CYS A 141 15.01 29.32 2.53
N CYS A 142 14.37 28.37 3.20
CA CYS A 142 14.65 26.94 3.02
C CYS A 142 13.86 26.33 1.84
N TYR A 143 12.60 26.73 1.65
CA TYR A 143 11.65 26.00 0.80
C TYR A 143 10.77 26.93 -0.04
N VAL A 144 10.42 26.48 -1.24
CA VAL A 144 9.41 27.14 -2.07
C VAL A 144 8.02 26.86 -1.48
N CYS A 145 7.42 27.88 -0.88
CA CYS A 145 6.13 27.78 -0.20
C CYS A 145 5.00 28.42 -1.01
N SER A 146 3.76 28.13 -0.62
CA SER A 146 2.59 28.82 -1.17
C SER A 146 2.63 30.33 -0.87
N PRO A 147 2.03 31.19 -1.71
CA PRO A 147 2.02 32.65 -1.52
C PRO A 147 1.38 33.10 -0.20
N SER A 148 0.49 32.28 0.37
CA SER A 148 -0.25 32.55 1.61
C SER A 148 0.16 31.60 2.74
N LEU A 149 1.47 31.38 2.93
CA LEU A 149 2.00 30.50 3.96
C LEU A 149 1.52 30.93 5.36
N SER A 150 0.70 30.09 6.00
CA SER A 150 0.26 30.30 7.39
C SER A 150 1.34 29.82 8.37
N SER A 151 1.40 30.39 9.57
CA SER A 151 2.34 29.97 10.60
C SER A 151 1.65 29.70 11.93
N VAL A 152 1.94 28.55 12.53
CA VAL A 152 1.32 28.11 13.77
C VAL A 152 2.39 27.64 14.74
N LEU A 153 2.36 28.18 15.96
CA LEU A 153 3.17 27.68 17.07
C LEU A 153 2.38 26.60 17.81
N LEU A 154 3.01 25.46 18.01
CA LEU A 154 2.44 24.34 18.74
C LEU A 154 2.77 24.50 20.24
N HIS A 155 2.06 25.37 20.98
CA HIS A 155 2.17 25.47 22.45
C HIS A 155 0.87 25.97 23.14
N PRO A 156 0.43 25.41 24.31
CA PRO A 156 0.71 24.09 24.90
C PRO A 156 -0.56 23.32 25.36
N GLN A 157 -0.72 22.07 24.90
CA GLN A 157 -1.24 20.98 25.76
C GLN A 157 -0.10 20.22 26.46
N LEU A 158 1.14 20.71 26.31
CA LEU A 158 2.39 20.08 26.74
C LEU A 158 2.81 20.42 28.19
N VAL A 159 2.36 21.55 28.75
CA VAL A 159 2.71 21.99 30.12
C VAL A 159 2.15 21.05 31.20
N ASN A 160 1.07 20.30 30.90
CA ASN A 160 0.52 19.32 31.83
C ASN A 160 1.35 18.03 31.91
N LEU A 161 2.06 17.65 30.85
CA LEU A 161 2.90 16.43 30.82
C LEU A 161 4.28 16.65 31.44
N GLU A 162 4.79 17.88 31.43
CA GLU A 162 6.04 18.24 32.11
C GLU A 162 5.90 18.19 33.64
N LYS A 163 4.68 18.30 34.20
CA LYS A 163 4.44 18.17 35.65
C LYS A 163 4.38 16.72 36.13
N GLU A 164 4.10 15.75 35.27
CA GLU A 164 3.99 14.33 35.66
C GLU A 164 5.29 13.53 35.44
N ASN A 165 6.25 14.03 34.65
CA ASN A 165 7.46 13.29 34.26
C ASN A 165 8.79 13.93 34.72
N VAL A 166 8.80 14.61 35.87
CA VAL A 166 10.00 15.29 36.40
C VAL A 166 11.13 14.32 36.81
N ASP A 167 10.88 13.01 36.91
CA ASP A 167 11.84 12.03 37.43
C ASP A 167 12.69 11.28 36.38
N GLN A 168 12.63 11.62 35.09
CA GLN A 168 13.47 10.98 34.05
C GLN A 168 14.28 12.00 33.25
N LYS A 169 15.29 12.62 33.88
CA LYS A 169 16.38 13.26 33.14
C LYS A 169 17.26 12.17 32.51
N GLU A 170 17.08 11.91 31.21
CA GLU A 170 18.16 11.27 30.44
C GLU A 170 19.40 12.19 30.52
N PRO A 171 20.59 11.66 30.84
CA PRO A 171 21.79 12.49 30.96
C PRO A 171 22.11 13.19 29.65
N GLU A 172 22.69 14.40 29.70
CA GLU A 172 23.26 15.08 28.53
C GLU A 172 24.33 14.18 27.90
N GLY A 173 23.93 13.37 26.92
CA GLY A 173 24.80 12.44 26.22
C GLY A 173 25.82 13.21 25.38
N THR A 174 27.06 12.76 25.41
CA THR A 174 28.08 13.18 24.45
C THR A 174 27.60 12.87 23.04
N VAL A 175 27.59 13.87 22.16
CA VAL A 175 27.15 13.74 20.77
C VAL A 175 28.10 12.78 20.02
N GLU A 176 27.70 11.52 19.88
CA GLU A 176 28.49 10.52 19.17
C GLU A 176 28.40 10.74 17.65
N PRO A 177 29.53 10.99 16.96
CA PRO A 177 29.53 11.19 15.51
C PRO A 177 29.14 9.88 14.80
N MET A 178 28.26 9.98 13.80
CA MET A 178 27.87 8.82 13.00
C MET A 178 28.86 8.62 11.86
N LYS A 179 29.34 7.39 11.67
CA LYS A 179 30.17 7.05 10.52
C LYS A 179 29.35 7.12 9.24
N THR A 180 29.86 7.83 8.24
CA THR A 180 29.26 7.99 6.91
C THR A 180 30.13 7.38 5.81
N TYR A 181 29.54 7.15 4.65
CA TYR A 181 30.11 6.46 3.50
C TYR A 181 29.82 7.25 2.22
N ASN A 182 30.66 7.14 1.20
CA ASN A 182 30.41 7.82 -0.07
C ASN A 182 29.27 7.16 -0.84
N ASP A 183 29.26 5.82 -0.84
CA ASP A 183 28.41 4.99 -1.69
C ASP A 183 27.69 3.95 -0.83
N VAL A 184 26.37 4.13 -0.68
CA VAL A 184 25.51 3.29 0.16
C VAL A 184 24.51 2.54 -0.72
N VAL A 185 24.21 1.29 -0.38
CA VAL A 185 23.20 0.47 -1.05
C VAL A 185 22.12 -0.03 -0.09
N VAL A 186 20.89 -0.10 -0.58
CA VAL A 186 19.77 -0.80 0.09
C VAL A 186 19.00 -1.64 -0.93
N GLY A 187 18.42 -2.74 -0.48
CA GLY A 187 17.54 -3.60 -1.30
C GLY A 187 16.21 -3.83 -0.60
N GLY A 188 15.11 -3.85 -1.37
CA GLY A 188 13.79 -4.06 -0.78
C GLY A 188 12.65 -4.10 -1.78
N THR A 189 11.47 -4.49 -1.32
CA THR A 189 10.26 -4.45 -2.14
C THR A 189 9.73 -3.03 -2.31
N PHE A 190 9.84 -2.19 -1.27
CA PHE A 190 9.37 -0.79 -1.30
C PHE A 190 7.92 -0.64 -1.80
N ASP A 191 7.07 -1.63 -1.47
CA ASP A 191 5.64 -1.60 -1.76
C ASP A 191 4.96 -0.65 -0.77
N ARG A 192 4.22 0.34 -1.28
CA ARG A 192 3.47 1.34 -0.50
C ARG A 192 4.30 1.88 0.68
N LEU A 193 5.22 2.79 0.36
CA LEU A 193 6.15 3.39 1.33
C LEU A 193 5.45 3.76 2.65
N HIS A 194 5.89 3.12 3.72
CA HIS A 194 5.35 3.26 5.08
C HIS A 194 6.50 3.50 6.06
N GLY A 195 6.19 3.68 7.36
CA GLY A 195 7.16 4.07 8.39
C GLY A 195 8.48 3.29 8.34
N ALA A 196 8.44 1.96 8.26
CA ALA A 196 9.64 1.13 8.18
C ALA A 196 10.53 1.43 6.96
N HIS A 197 9.94 1.51 5.76
CA HIS A 197 10.68 1.92 4.56
C HIS A 197 11.24 3.33 4.69
N ARG A 198 10.45 4.28 5.19
CA ARG A 198 10.87 5.67 5.34
C ARG A 198 12.03 5.82 6.33
N THR A 199 12.02 5.07 7.43
CA THR A 199 13.13 4.97 8.38
C THR A 199 14.37 4.39 7.70
N LEU A 200 14.24 3.27 7.00
CA LEU A 200 15.35 2.63 6.27
C LEU A 200 15.99 3.60 5.28
N LEU A 201 15.18 4.22 4.43
CA LEU A 201 15.65 5.16 3.41
C LEU A 201 16.28 6.41 4.04
N ASN A 202 15.70 6.96 5.12
CA ASN A 202 16.27 8.14 5.79
C ASN A 202 17.61 7.83 6.46
N ILE A 203 17.73 6.70 7.15
CA ILE A 203 19.00 6.29 7.75
C ILE A 203 20.05 6.03 6.67
N SER A 204 19.69 5.40 5.55
CA SER A 204 20.59 5.26 4.41
C SER A 204 21.01 6.62 3.84
N CYS A 205 20.10 7.60 3.75
CA CYS A 205 20.42 8.96 3.33
C CYS A 205 21.33 9.70 4.32
N LEU A 206 21.21 9.45 5.63
CA LEU A 206 22.12 9.98 6.64
C LEU A 206 23.54 9.41 6.51
N LEU A 207 23.64 8.13 6.14
CA LEU A 207 24.91 7.43 5.97
C LEU A 207 25.61 7.80 4.66
N ALA A 208 24.87 8.18 3.62
CA ALA A 208 25.42 8.47 2.30
C ALA A 208 25.90 9.93 2.15
N ASN A 209 27.09 10.11 1.59
CA ASN A 209 27.66 11.43 1.29
C ASN A 209 27.57 11.80 -0.19
N ARG A 210 27.57 10.82 -1.10
CA ARG A 210 27.60 11.06 -2.54
C ARG A 210 26.51 10.28 -3.27
N ARG A 211 26.60 8.95 -3.30
CA ARG A 211 25.73 8.07 -4.11
C ARG A 211 24.90 7.16 -3.22
N PHE A 212 23.63 7.00 -3.59
CA PHE A 212 22.69 6.10 -2.93
C PHE A 212 22.00 5.19 -3.93
N LEU A 213 22.37 3.90 -3.92
CA LEU A 213 21.84 2.87 -4.81
C LEU A 213 20.70 2.10 -4.13
N ILE A 214 19.59 1.94 -4.83
CA ILE A 214 18.39 1.28 -4.33
C ILE A 214 17.98 0.17 -5.29
N GLY A 215 18.10 -1.08 -4.83
CA GLY A 215 17.60 -2.26 -5.51
C GLY A 215 16.11 -2.49 -5.18
N VAL A 216 15.24 -2.38 -6.17
CA VAL A 216 13.79 -2.52 -6.01
C VAL A 216 13.34 -3.87 -6.57
N CYS A 217 12.81 -4.76 -5.71
CA CYS A 217 12.37 -6.10 -6.12
C CYS A 217 11.40 -6.03 -7.31
N ASP A 218 11.63 -6.88 -8.31
CA ASP A 218 10.73 -7.05 -9.45
C ASP A 218 10.46 -8.53 -9.75
N GLN A 219 9.42 -8.79 -10.55
CA GLN A 219 8.92 -10.08 -11.07
C GLN A 219 9.38 -11.33 -10.31
N ALA A 220 10.59 -11.83 -10.57
CA ALA A 220 11.14 -13.04 -9.97
C ALA A 220 11.19 -12.98 -8.43
N MET A 221 11.59 -11.85 -7.86
CA MET A 221 11.68 -11.61 -6.42
C MET A 221 10.32 -11.46 -5.74
N LEU A 222 9.24 -11.25 -6.51
CA LEU A 222 7.87 -11.06 -5.99
C LEU A 222 7.04 -12.36 -5.99
N LYS A 223 7.47 -13.41 -6.71
CA LYS A 223 6.66 -14.62 -6.96
C LYS A 223 6.16 -15.32 -5.69
N LYS A 224 6.97 -15.31 -4.63
CA LYS A 224 6.70 -15.98 -3.34
C LYS A 224 6.13 -15.03 -2.27
N LYS A 225 5.91 -13.75 -2.60
CA LYS A 225 5.38 -12.79 -1.63
C LYS A 225 3.90 -13.04 -1.40
N VAL A 226 3.47 -12.99 -0.14
CA VAL A 226 2.06 -13.09 0.24
C VAL A 226 1.28 -11.92 -0.37
N LEU A 227 0.17 -12.25 -1.03
CA LEU A 227 -0.68 -11.30 -1.77
C LEU A 227 0.09 -10.48 -2.81
N LYS A 228 1.00 -11.11 -3.56
CA LYS A 228 1.83 -10.43 -4.59
C LYS A 228 1.01 -9.64 -5.61
N GLU A 229 -0.24 -10.02 -5.83
CA GLU A 229 -1.16 -9.37 -6.75
C GLU A 229 -1.57 -7.95 -6.29
N LEU A 230 -1.43 -7.65 -5.00
CA LEU A 230 -1.71 -6.33 -4.42
C LEU A 230 -0.47 -5.44 -4.34
N ILE A 231 0.70 -5.93 -4.75
CA ILE A 231 1.94 -5.15 -4.83
C ILE A 231 1.82 -4.13 -5.96
N GLU A 232 2.21 -2.90 -5.69
CA GLU A 232 2.19 -1.85 -6.72
C GLU A 232 3.15 -2.17 -7.88
N PRO A 233 2.82 -1.81 -9.13
CA PRO A 233 3.71 -1.99 -10.27
C PRO A 233 5.09 -1.38 -10.02
N TYR A 234 6.13 -1.97 -10.59
CA TYR A 234 7.52 -1.50 -10.45
C TYR A 234 7.66 0.00 -10.74
N SER A 235 7.10 0.48 -11.84
CA SER A 235 7.14 1.89 -12.24
C SER A 235 6.55 2.83 -11.18
N VAL A 236 5.41 2.46 -10.59
CA VAL A 236 4.74 3.25 -9.54
C VAL A 236 5.59 3.31 -8.28
N ARG A 237 6.18 2.17 -7.86
CA ARG A 237 7.06 2.12 -6.68
C ARG A 237 8.32 2.96 -6.88
N VAL A 238 8.95 2.86 -8.06
CA VAL A 238 10.12 3.68 -8.42
C VAL A 238 9.78 5.17 -8.44
N GLN A 239 8.66 5.57 -9.05
CA GLN A 239 8.24 6.97 -9.07
C GLN A 239 8.06 7.53 -7.66
N LYS A 240 7.38 6.80 -6.76
CA LYS A 240 7.18 7.20 -5.37
C LYS A 240 8.49 7.29 -4.59
N LEU A 241 9.41 6.36 -4.81
CA LEU A 241 10.76 6.40 -4.25
C LEU A 241 11.54 7.64 -4.72
N GLN A 242 11.52 7.93 -6.03
CA GLN A 242 12.20 9.09 -6.60
C GLN A 242 11.65 10.40 -6.03
N GLU A 243 10.32 10.52 -5.95
CA GLU A 243 9.64 11.67 -5.35
C GLU A 243 10.04 11.85 -3.88
N PHE A 244 9.97 10.77 -3.09
CA PHE A 244 10.35 10.78 -1.68
C PHE A 244 11.81 11.22 -1.48
N LEU A 245 12.75 10.65 -2.24
CA LEU A 245 14.18 10.93 -2.07
C LEU A 245 14.58 12.33 -2.55
N ARG A 246 13.89 12.85 -3.57
CA ARG A 246 14.06 14.24 -4.03
C ARG A 246 13.67 15.24 -2.94
N ASP A 247 12.62 14.95 -2.18
CA ASP A 247 12.25 15.78 -1.04
C ASP A 247 13.26 15.61 0.10
N VAL A 248 13.58 14.37 0.48
CA VAL A 248 14.37 14.05 1.68
C VAL A 248 15.81 14.54 1.58
N LYS A 249 16.55 14.23 0.51
CA LYS A 249 17.97 14.57 0.40
C LYS A 249 18.40 14.77 -1.06
N PRO A 250 18.05 15.91 -1.67
CA PRO A 250 18.32 16.17 -3.09
C PRO A 250 19.81 16.26 -3.45
N SER A 251 20.70 16.37 -2.46
CA SER A 251 22.14 16.43 -2.67
C SER A 251 22.78 15.10 -3.07
N LEU A 252 22.05 13.97 -2.95
CA LEU A 252 22.56 12.65 -3.28
C LEU A 252 22.32 12.29 -4.75
N GLU A 253 23.29 11.61 -5.34
CA GLU A 253 23.13 10.90 -6.61
C GLU A 253 22.36 9.60 -6.35
N VAL A 254 21.06 9.60 -6.62
CA VAL A 254 20.18 8.45 -6.37
C VAL A 254 20.06 7.59 -7.63
N GLU A 255 20.38 6.31 -7.49
CA GLU A 255 20.24 5.31 -8.55
C GLU A 255 19.23 4.24 -8.11
N ILE A 256 18.17 4.03 -8.89
CA ILE A 256 17.14 3.02 -8.59
C ILE A 256 17.14 1.97 -9.69
N VAL A 257 17.44 0.74 -9.31
CA VAL A 257 17.63 -0.39 -10.24
C VAL A 257 16.68 -1.54 -9.93
N PRO A 258 16.21 -2.28 -10.96
CA PRO A 258 15.39 -3.46 -10.74
C PRO A 258 16.22 -4.58 -10.11
N LEU A 259 15.64 -5.25 -9.12
CA LEU A 259 16.25 -6.36 -8.42
C LEU A 259 15.54 -7.66 -8.82
N ASN A 260 16.16 -8.42 -9.72
CA ASN A 260 15.64 -9.68 -10.28
C ASN A 260 16.15 -10.93 -9.54
N ASP A 261 17.18 -10.78 -8.73
CA ASP A 261 17.78 -11.82 -7.89
C ASP A 261 18.15 -11.22 -6.52
N PRO A 262 18.50 -12.03 -5.50
CA PRO A 262 18.79 -11.51 -4.16
C PRO A 262 20.02 -10.59 -4.04
N PHE A 263 20.89 -10.53 -5.05
CA PHE A 263 22.16 -9.81 -5.01
C PHE A 263 22.14 -8.52 -5.84
N GLY A 264 21.66 -8.60 -7.09
CA GLY A 264 21.63 -7.47 -8.02
C GLY A 264 22.99 -6.82 -8.23
N VAL A 265 23.02 -5.49 -8.40
CA VAL A 265 24.25 -4.71 -8.68
C VAL A 265 25.25 -4.73 -7.51
N SER A 266 24.80 -5.10 -6.31
CA SER A 266 25.64 -5.09 -5.11
C SER A 266 26.80 -6.08 -5.14
N VAL A 267 26.80 -7.07 -6.04
CA VAL A 267 27.90 -8.06 -6.18
C VAL A 267 28.81 -7.81 -7.38
N VAL A 268 28.61 -6.69 -8.08
CA VAL A 268 29.43 -6.29 -9.24
C VAL A 268 30.05 -4.90 -9.07
N ASP A 269 29.42 -4.00 -8.31
CA ASP A 269 29.91 -2.64 -8.10
C ASP A 269 31.00 -2.59 -6.99
N PRO A 270 32.27 -2.27 -7.33
CA PRO A 270 33.37 -2.20 -6.36
C PRO A 270 33.35 -0.91 -5.53
N LEU A 271 32.63 0.13 -5.96
CA LEU A 271 32.61 1.43 -5.29
C LEU A 271 31.69 1.44 -4.06
N LEU A 272 30.75 0.50 -3.96
CA LEU A 272 29.87 0.39 -2.80
C LEU A 272 30.67 0.10 -1.53
N GLU A 273 30.40 0.87 -0.47
CA GLU A 273 31.11 0.80 0.81
C GLU A 273 30.23 0.22 1.94
N CYS A 274 28.93 0.50 1.90
CA CYS A 274 27.99 0.14 2.96
C CYS A 274 26.66 -0.40 2.40
N ILE A 275 26.16 -1.47 3.02
CA ILE A 275 24.80 -1.98 2.81
C ILE A 275 23.97 -1.75 4.06
N VAL A 276 22.81 -1.13 3.90
CA VAL A 276 21.87 -0.90 5.00
C VAL A 276 20.78 -1.96 4.95
N VAL A 277 20.56 -2.64 6.07
CA VAL A 277 19.58 -3.72 6.21
C VAL A 277 18.75 -3.53 7.46
N SER A 278 17.54 -4.07 7.47
CA SER A 278 16.79 -4.26 8.70
C SER A 278 17.23 -5.56 9.37
N GLU A 279 16.86 -5.74 10.65
CA GLU A 279 17.05 -7.01 11.37
C GLU A 279 16.52 -8.22 10.56
N GLU A 280 15.37 -8.06 9.88
CA GLU A 280 14.75 -9.11 9.05
C GLU A 280 15.58 -9.45 7.80
N THR A 281 16.25 -8.45 7.20
CA THR A 281 17.01 -8.62 5.96
C THR A 281 18.51 -8.75 6.18
N ARG A 282 18.97 -8.81 7.44
CA ARG A 282 20.38 -8.98 7.81
C ARG A 282 21.03 -10.18 7.12
N LYS A 283 20.37 -11.35 7.14
CA LYS A 283 20.85 -12.56 6.46
C LYS A 283 21.06 -12.34 4.95
N GLY A 284 20.26 -11.47 4.33
CA GLY A 284 20.42 -11.05 2.95
C GLY A 284 21.71 -10.25 2.74
N GLY A 285 21.99 -9.28 3.62
CA GLY A 285 23.25 -8.52 3.58
C GLY A 285 24.49 -9.40 3.79
N GLU A 286 24.41 -10.38 4.70
CA GLU A 286 25.48 -11.37 4.90
C GLU A 286 25.69 -12.24 3.66
N ALA A 287 24.61 -12.67 2.99
CA ALA A 287 24.68 -13.41 1.73
C ALA A 287 25.30 -12.58 0.60
N VAL A 288 24.98 -11.29 0.50
CA VAL A 288 25.61 -10.35 -0.42
C VAL A 288 27.12 -10.29 -0.17
N ASN A 289 27.55 -10.11 1.08
CA ASN A 289 28.97 -10.07 1.40
C ASN A 289 29.71 -11.36 1.08
N LYS A 290 29.10 -12.52 1.38
CA LYS A 290 29.66 -13.81 0.96
C LYS A 290 29.86 -13.85 -0.56
N LYS A 291 28.86 -13.40 -1.32
CA LYS A 291 28.93 -13.40 -2.79
C LYS A 291 29.94 -12.38 -3.35
N ARG A 292 30.09 -11.22 -2.71
CA ARG A 292 31.12 -10.22 -3.04
C ARG A 292 32.52 -10.80 -2.87
N ILE A 293 32.79 -11.49 -1.77
CA ILE A 293 34.08 -12.14 -1.52
C ILE A 293 34.36 -13.21 -2.58
N GLU A 294 33.37 -14.03 -2.93
CA GLU A 294 33.47 -15.02 -4.03
C GLU A 294 33.81 -14.35 -5.38
N ASN A 295 33.31 -13.13 -5.61
CA ASN A 295 33.56 -12.34 -6.82
C ASN A 295 34.84 -11.49 -6.75
N GLY A 296 35.64 -11.59 -5.69
CA GLY A 296 36.88 -10.80 -5.51
C GLY A 296 36.65 -9.33 -5.14
N LEU A 297 35.45 -8.98 -4.64
CA LEU A 297 35.11 -7.64 -4.16
C LEU A 297 35.24 -7.52 -2.64
N PRO A 298 35.57 -6.33 -2.10
CA PRO A 298 35.60 -6.10 -0.66
C PRO A 298 34.19 -6.24 -0.06
N ALA A 299 34.10 -6.78 1.15
CA ALA A 299 32.85 -6.85 1.89
C ALA A 299 32.33 -5.45 2.22
N LEU A 300 31.03 -5.25 2.07
CA LEU A 300 30.33 -4.04 2.46
C LEU A 300 30.23 -3.97 3.98
N VAL A 301 30.35 -2.75 4.54
CA VAL A 301 29.98 -2.54 5.93
C VAL A 301 28.48 -2.73 6.06
N LEU A 302 28.07 -3.73 6.85
CA LEU A 302 26.67 -4.02 7.10
C LEU A 302 26.18 -3.11 8.23
N HIS A 303 25.28 -2.18 7.90
CA HIS A 303 24.61 -1.32 8.86
C HIS A 303 23.21 -1.83 9.12
N GLU A 304 22.99 -2.42 10.29
CA GLU A 304 21.71 -2.95 10.71
C GLU A 304 20.87 -1.87 11.41
N ILE A 305 19.63 -1.69 10.98
CA ILE A 305 18.66 -0.83 11.65
C ILE A 305 17.64 -1.66 12.43
N GLN A 306 17.31 -1.17 13.63
CA GLN A 306 16.23 -1.73 14.42
C GLN A 306 14.92 -1.05 14.01
N LEU A 307 14.01 -1.84 13.44
CA LEU A 307 12.64 -1.40 13.15
C LEU A 307 11.76 -1.74 14.35
N LEU A 308 11.04 -0.74 14.85
CA LEU A 308 10.12 -0.88 15.99
C LEU A 308 8.86 -1.67 15.59
N LYS A 309 8.24 -2.32 16.58
CA LYS A 309 7.05 -3.18 16.42
C LYS A 309 5.80 -2.36 16.09
N ASP A 310 4.88 -2.96 15.34
CA ASP A 310 3.56 -2.36 15.05
C ASP A 310 2.64 -2.54 16.26
N ALA A 311 2.18 -1.43 16.87
CA ALA A 311 1.27 -1.46 18.01
C ALA A 311 -0.14 -1.98 17.66
N HIS A 312 -0.48 -2.03 16.37
CA HIS A 312 -1.80 -2.38 15.86
C HIS A 312 -1.83 -3.68 15.02
N HIS A 313 -0.82 -4.54 15.15
CA HIS A 313 -0.80 -5.82 14.42
C HIS A 313 -1.97 -6.73 14.82
N SER A 314 -2.56 -7.41 13.84
CA SER A 314 -3.47 -8.54 14.09
C SER A 314 -2.69 -9.86 14.19
N GLU A 315 -3.31 -10.94 14.69
CA GLU A 315 -2.68 -12.27 14.88
C GLU A 315 -2.02 -12.87 13.61
N ILE A 316 -2.32 -12.33 12.43
CA ILE A 316 -1.89 -12.82 11.10
C ILE A 316 -0.89 -11.85 10.45
N GLU A 317 -0.77 -10.64 11.02
CA GLU A 317 0.20 -9.66 10.61
C GLU A 317 1.52 -9.96 11.32
N GLU A 318 2.64 -9.67 10.65
CA GLU A 318 3.94 -9.71 11.30
C GLU A 318 3.94 -8.68 12.46
N GLU A 319 4.60 -9.00 13.58
CA GLU A 319 4.70 -8.09 14.75
C GLU A 319 5.30 -6.72 14.41
N LYS A 320 5.96 -6.60 13.26
CA LYS A 320 6.61 -5.39 12.77
C LYS A 320 5.85 -4.84 11.55
N ILE A 321 5.91 -3.52 11.38
CA ILE A 321 5.30 -2.84 10.24
C ILE A 321 5.99 -3.34 8.95
N SER A 322 5.29 -4.17 8.17
CA SER A 322 5.82 -4.73 6.94
C SER A 322 4.90 -4.53 5.75
N SER A 323 5.49 -4.61 4.55
CA SER A 323 4.72 -4.53 3.29
C SER A 323 3.63 -5.60 3.22
N SER A 324 3.85 -6.77 3.82
CA SER A 324 2.88 -7.87 3.84
C SER A 324 1.66 -7.52 4.69
N SER A 325 1.87 -6.99 5.90
CA SER A 325 0.79 -6.54 6.78
C SER A 325 -0.07 -5.45 6.11
N PHE A 326 0.56 -4.50 5.39
CA PHE A 326 -0.18 -3.50 4.61
C PHE A 326 -1.07 -4.11 3.54
N ARG A 327 -0.60 -5.12 2.80
CA ARG A 327 -1.42 -5.80 1.79
C ARG A 327 -2.58 -6.56 2.43
N THR A 328 -2.38 -7.17 3.59
CA THR A 328 -3.47 -7.80 4.35
C THR A 328 -4.52 -6.76 4.77
N ARG A 329 -4.12 -5.56 5.20
CA ARG A 329 -5.03 -4.47 5.56
C ARG A 329 -5.83 -3.91 4.39
N LEU A 330 -5.34 -4.07 3.15
CA LEU A 330 -6.09 -3.67 1.94
C LEU A 330 -7.27 -4.60 1.63
N LEU A 331 -7.24 -5.84 2.12
CA LEU A 331 -8.34 -6.77 1.90
C LEU A 331 -9.64 -6.24 2.50
N GLY A 332 -10.70 -6.36 1.72
CA GLY A 332 -12.02 -5.81 2.03
C GLY A 332 -12.11 -4.28 2.00
N THR A 333 -11.07 -3.56 1.56
CA THR A 333 -11.14 -2.12 1.26
C THR A 333 -11.35 -1.88 -0.24
N LEU A 334 -11.74 -0.65 -0.57
CA LEU A 334 -11.86 -0.23 -1.96
C LEU A 334 -10.46 0.05 -2.53
N LEU A 335 -10.00 -0.78 -3.45
CA LEU A 335 -8.71 -0.66 -4.14
C LEU A 335 -8.76 0.35 -5.28
N THR A 336 -9.85 0.32 -6.04
CA THR A 336 -10.11 1.20 -7.19
C THR A 336 -11.55 1.68 -7.13
N GLN A 337 -11.79 2.92 -7.55
CA GLN A 337 -13.14 3.49 -7.56
C GLN A 337 -14.05 2.69 -8.51
N PRO A 338 -15.34 2.48 -8.15
CA PRO A 338 -16.32 1.89 -9.04
C PRO A 338 -16.35 2.63 -10.38
N LYS A 339 -16.50 1.89 -11.49
CA LYS A 339 -16.70 2.53 -12.80
C LYS A 339 -18.01 3.33 -12.78
N ASP A 340 -18.13 4.30 -13.69
CA ASP A 340 -19.43 4.93 -13.92
C ASP A 340 -20.45 3.86 -14.34
N ALA A 341 -21.50 3.76 -13.55
CA ALA A 341 -22.59 2.80 -13.68
C ALA A 341 -23.92 3.55 -13.72
N SER A 342 -23.94 4.72 -14.37
CA SER A 342 -25.12 5.56 -14.55
C SER A 342 -26.26 4.88 -15.32
N HIS A 343 -25.95 3.86 -16.13
CA HIS A 343 -26.94 3.02 -16.81
C HIS A 343 -27.62 1.99 -15.89
N LEU A 344 -27.07 1.72 -14.71
CA LEU A 344 -27.65 0.79 -13.73
C LEU A 344 -28.56 1.53 -12.75
N PRO A 345 -29.66 0.90 -12.28
CA PRO A 345 -30.46 1.47 -11.20
C PRO A 345 -29.64 1.55 -9.91
N VAL A 346 -29.91 2.56 -9.08
CA VAL A 346 -29.20 2.76 -7.80
C VAL A 346 -29.33 1.57 -6.87
N LEU A 347 -30.53 0.96 -6.84
CA LEU A 347 -30.84 -0.25 -6.09
C LEU A 347 -31.53 -1.30 -6.99
N PRO A 348 -31.24 -2.59 -6.77
CA PRO A 348 -30.23 -3.12 -5.86
C PRO A 348 -28.81 -2.81 -6.33
N TYR A 349 -27.91 -2.52 -5.39
CA TYR A 349 -26.49 -2.40 -5.68
C TYR A 349 -25.92 -3.78 -6.01
N VAL A 350 -25.54 -3.98 -7.27
CA VAL A 350 -25.01 -5.24 -7.79
C VAL A 350 -23.49 -5.32 -7.63
N ILE A 351 -23.01 -6.34 -6.94
CA ILE A 351 -21.60 -6.73 -6.80
C ILE A 351 -21.34 -7.92 -7.70
N GLY A 352 -20.31 -7.86 -8.54
CA GLY A 352 -19.79 -9.03 -9.26
C GLY A 352 -18.73 -9.74 -8.44
N LEU A 353 -19.03 -10.93 -7.92
CA LEU A 353 -18.09 -11.75 -7.18
C LEU A 353 -17.44 -12.78 -8.11
N THR A 354 -16.12 -12.71 -8.28
CA THR A 354 -15.34 -13.63 -9.10
C THR A 354 -14.08 -14.10 -8.37
N GLY A 355 -13.39 -15.08 -8.95
CA GLY A 355 -12.14 -15.65 -8.43
C GLY A 355 -11.81 -16.96 -9.11
N GLY A 356 -10.51 -17.30 -9.16
CA GLY A 356 -10.03 -18.55 -9.74
C GLY A 356 -10.59 -19.79 -9.05
N SER A 357 -10.55 -20.94 -9.72
CA SER A 357 -10.95 -22.22 -9.11
C SER A 357 -10.19 -22.48 -7.80
N GLY A 358 -10.88 -23.00 -6.78
CA GLY A 358 -10.31 -23.25 -5.45
C GLY A 358 -10.27 -22.04 -4.51
N SER A 359 -10.50 -20.81 -5.01
CA SER A 359 -10.39 -19.55 -4.25
C SER A 359 -11.41 -19.32 -3.12
N GLY A 360 -12.36 -20.23 -2.94
CA GLY A 360 -13.37 -20.12 -1.88
C GLY A 360 -14.49 -19.10 -2.17
N LYS A 361 -14.70 -18.69 -3.43
CA LYS A 361 -15.78 -17.78 -3.88
C LYS A 361 -17.15 -18.11 -3.27
N SER A 362 -17.57 -19.37 -3.33
CA SER A 362 -18.86 -19.81 -2.77
C SER A 362 -18.98 -19.64 -1.25
N SER A 363 -17.85 -19.66 -0.51
CA SER A 363 -17.81 -19.39 0.93
C SER A 363 -18.08 -17.91 1.21
N ILE A 364 -17.43 -17.02 0.46
CA ILE A 364 -17.66 -15.57 0.54
C ILE A 364 -19.11 -15.23 0.15
N ALA A 365 -19.62 -15.81 -0.93
CA ALA A 365 -20.99 -15.58 -1.38
C ALA A 365 -22.03 -15.93 -0.30
N LYS A 366 -21.85 -17.06 0.41
CA LYS A 366 -22.72 -17.45 1.54
C LYS A 366 -22.64 -16.47 2.72
N ARG A 367 -21.45 -15.93 3.01
CA ARG A 367 -21.28 -14.91 4.07
C ARG A 367 -21.98 -13.61 3.71
N LEU A 368 -21.93 -13.19 2.44
CA LEU A 368 -22.66 -12.00 1.97
C LEU A 368 -24.18 -12.22 1.98
N GLU A 369 -24.64 -13.42 1.60
CA GLU A 369 -26.04 -13.81 1.68
C GLU A 369 -26.57 -13.75 3.12
N ALA A 370 -25.79 -14.25 4.09
CA ALA A 370 -26.12 -14.15 5.52
C ALA A 370 -26.18 -12.70 6.04
N LEU A 371 -25.54 -11.74 5.36
CA LEU A 371 -25.62 -10.31 5.66
C LEU A 371 -26.78 -9.60 4.96
N GLY A 372 -27.58 -10.33 4.18
CA GLY A 372 -28.80 -9.83 3.53
C GLY A 372 -28.69 -9.60 2.02
N ALA A 373 -27.57 -9.94 1.39
CA ALA A 373 -27.45 -9.85 -0.06
C ALA A 373 -28.22 -10.98 -0.78
N VAL A 374 -28.81 -10.69 -1.93
CA VAL A 374 -29.37 -11.73 -2.81
C VAL A 374 -28.26 -12.32 -3.65
N ARG A 375 -28.00 -13.63 -3.51
CA ARG A 375 -27.02 -14.33 -4.33
C ARG A 375 -27.63 -14.80 -5.65
N ILE A 376 -27.00 -14.42 -6.76
CA ILE A 376 -27.33 -14.89 -8.11
C ILE A 376 -26.17 -15.78 -8.58
N ASP A 377 -26.34 -17.10 -8.45
CA ASP A 377 -25.34 -18.11 -8.81
C ASP A 377 -25.36 -18.37 -10.32
N CYS A 378 -24.38 -17.82 -11.05
CA CYS A 378 -24.32 -17.96 -12.50
C CYS A 378 -23.96 -19.37 -12.96
N ASP A 379 -23.28 -20.15 -12.13
CA ASP A 379 -22.95 -21.55 -12.44
C ASP A 379 -24.24 -22.39 -12.44
N LYS A 380 -25.18 -22.08 -11.51
CA LYS A 380 -26.53 -22.67 -11.53
C LYS A 380 -27.37 -22.19 -12.72
N LEU A 381 -27.41 -20.88 -12.97
CA LEU A 381 -28.17 -20.33 -14.11
C LEU A 381 -27.67 -20.88 -15.45
N GLY A 382 -26.36 -21.12 -15.59
CA GLY A 382 -25.80 -21.75 -16.78
C GLY A 382 -26.37 -23.13 -17.07
N HIS A 383 -26.75 -23.90 -16.05
CA HIS A 383 -27.44 -25.19 -16.23
C HIS A 383 -28.91 -25.02 -16.63
N GLU A 384 -29.57 -23.95 -16.18
CA GLU A 384 -30.96 -23.64 -16.52
C GLU A 384 -31.09 -23.21 -17.99
N VAL A 385 -30.08 -22.52 -18.54
CA VAL A 385 -30.10 -21.97 -19.90
C VAL A 385 -30.36 -23.00 -20.99
N TYR A 386 -29.82 -24.21 -20.85
CA TYR A 386 -29.98 -25.28 -21.85
C TYR A 386 -30.80 -26.46 -21.32
N GLN A 387 -31.75 -26.20 -20.41
CA GLN A 387 -32.84 -27.13 -20.14
C GLN A 387 -33.58 -27.50 -21.44
N PRO A 388 -34.17 -28.70 -21.54
CA PRO A 388 -34.96 -29.08 -22.71
C PRO A 388 -35.95 -27.97 -23.10
N GLU A 389 -36.15 -27.80 -24.41
CA GLU A 389 -37.09 -26.85 -25.03
C GLU A 389 -36.67 -25.36 -24.97
N THR A 390 -35.54 -25.01 -24.36
CA THR A 390 -35.03 -23.63 -24.44
C THR A 390 -34.37 -23.32 -25.78
N ALA A 391 -34.31 -22.04 -26.15
CA ALA A 391 -33.64 -21.60 -27.37
C ALA A 391 -32.14 -21.96 -27.38
N ALA A 392 -31.47 -21.88 -26.23
CA ALA A 392 -30.06 -22.30 -26.12
C ALA A 392 -29.89 -23.81 -26.23
N TYR A 393 -30.81 -24.62 -25.70
CA TYR A 393 -30.76 -26.08 -25.85
C TYR A 393 -30.73 -26.49 -27.34
N HIS A 394 -31.63 -25.93 -28.14
CA HIS A 394 -31.66 -26.20 -29.59
C HIS A 394 -30.39 -25.74 -30.31
N ARG A 395 -29.86 -24.54 -29.98
CA ARG A 395 -28.61 -24.03 -30.56
C ARG A 395 -27.39 -24.88 -30.18
N VAL A 396 -27.32 -25.34 -28.93
CA VAL A 396 -26.25 -26.23 -28.47
C VAL A 396 -26.31 -27.58 -29.20
N LEU A 397 -27.50 -28.15 -29.40
CA LEU A 397 -27.64 -29.39 -30.17
C LEU A 397 -27.27 -29.24 -31.64
N GLN A 398 -27.61 -28.10 -32.25
CA GLN A 398 -27.23 -27.80 -33.63
C GLN A 398 -25.71 -27.74 -33.80
N GLU A 399 -25.00 -27.13 -32.84
CA GLU A 399 -23.55 -26.92 -32.90
C GLU A 399 -22.74 -28.18 -32.51
N PHE A 400 -23.20 -28.91 -31.50
CA PHE A 400 -22.43 -30.01 -30.87
C PHE A 400 -22.99 -31.40 -31.17
N GLY A 401 -24.12 -31.52 -31.87
CA GLY A 401 -24.76 -32.80 -32.19
C GLY A 401 -25.61 -33.34 -31.04
N SER A 402 -26.41 -34.37 -31.34
CA SER A 402 -27.32 -35.00 -30.37
C SER A 402 -26.66 -36.07 -29.49
N ASP A 403 -25.40 -36.44 -29.76
CA ASP A 403 -24.62 -37.39 -28.98
C ASP A 403 -24.19 -36.86 -27.60
N ILE A 404 -24.48 -35.57 -27.31
CA ILE A 404 -24.32 -34.98 -25.98
C ILE A 404 -25.58 -35.11 -25.11
N LEU A 405 -26.62 -35.83 -25.55
CA LEU A 405 -27.85 -36.01 -24.78
C LEU A 405 -27.77 -37.23 -23.85
N ASN A 406 -28.41 -37.12 -22.69
CA ASN A 406 -28.78 -38.24 -21.84
C ASN A 406 -30.04 -38.93 -22.40
N GLU A 407 -30.39 -40.09 -21.83
CA GLU A 407 -31.60 -40.84 -22.19
C GLU A 407 -32.90 -40.04 -21.94
N ASP A 408 -32.90 -39.15 -20.94
CA ASP A 408 -34.02 -38.27 -20.59
C ASP A 408 -34.09 -36.99 -21.45
N LYS A 409 -33.27 -36.89 -22.51
CA LYS A 409 -33.11 -35.73 -23.40
C LYS A 409 -32.52 -34.48 -22.72
N THR A 410 -31.97 -34.58 -21.52
CA THR A 410 -31.16 -33.49 -20.95
C THR A 410 -29.74 -33.50 -21.51
N ILE A 411 -29.02 -32.38 -21.46
CA ILE A 411 -27.62 -32.33 -21.91
C ILE A 411 -26.71 -33.07 -20.92
N ASN A 412 -25.99 -34.07 -21.42
CA ASN A 412 -24.89 -34.73 -20.74
C ASN A 412 -23.68 -33.79 -20.66
N ARG A 413 -23.57 -33.07 -19.54
CA ARG A 413 -22.47 -32.13 -19.26
C ARG A 413 -21.08 -32.76 -19.35
N ARG A 414 -20.94 -34.06 -19.05
CA ARG A 414 -19.65 -34.76 -19.15
C ARG A 414 -19.27 -35.00 -20.60
N ALA A 415 -20.23 -35.38 -21.46
CA ALA A 415 -20.03 -35.53 -22.89
C ALA A 415 -19.75 -34.17 -23.56
N LEU A 416 -20.55 -33.14 -23.27
CA LEU A 416 -20.32 -31.79 -23.76
C LEU A 416 -18.96 -31.25 -23.29
N GLY A 417 -18.63 -31.44 -22.01
CA GLY A 417 -17.34 -31.07 -21.43
C GLY A 417 -16.16 -31.66 -22.18
N LYS A 418 -16.20 -32.95 -22.55
CA LYS A 418 -15.15 -33.60 -23.35
C LYS A 418 -14.97 -32.97 -24.74
N LYS A 419 -16.02 -32.39 -25.33
CA LYS A 419 -15.96 -31.71 -26.63
C LYS A 419 -15.40 -30.29 -26.56
N VAL A 420 -15.61 -29.59 -25.45
CA VAL A 420 -15.24 -28.17 -25.30
C VAL A 420 -13.96 -27.95 -24.49
N PHE A 421 -13.68 -28.77 -23.48
CA PHE A 421 -12.47 -28.60 -22.66
C PHE A 421 -11.23 -29.02 -23.44
N GLY A 422 -10.23 -28.13 -23.49
CA GLY A 422 -9.02 -28.32 -24.28
C GLY A 422 -9.12 -27.83 -25.73
N ASN A 423 -10.29 -27.36 -26.18
CA ASN A 423 -10.48 -26.78 -27.50
C ASN A 423 -11.08 -25.36 -27.38
N GLN A 424 -10.24 -24.34 -27.61
CA GLN A 424 -10.63 -22.94 -27.45
C GLN A 424 -11.76 -22.51 -28.42
N GLU A 425 -11.76 -23.01 -29.66
CA GLU A 425 -12.80 -22.68 -30.64
C GLU A 425 -14.16 -23.25 -30.23
N ARG A 426 -14.18 -24.52 -29.82
CA ARG A 426 -15.40 -25.19 -29.34
C ARG A 426 -15.91 -24.57 -28.05
N LEU A 427 -15.02 -24.22 -27.12
CA LEU A 427 -15.41 -23.51 -25.90
C LEU A 427 -16.03 -22.16 -26.24
N LYS A 428 -15.43 -21.39 -27.17
CA LYS A 428 -15.97 -20.10 -27.62
C LYS A 428 -17.33 -20.24 -28.30
N ALA A 429 -17.53 -21.28 -29.11
CA ALA A 429 -18.82 -21.56 -29.72
C ALA A 429 -19.90 -21.79 -28.65
N LEU A 430 -19.63 -22.64 -27.66
CA LEU A 430 -20.57 -22.89 -26.55
C LEU A 430 -20.87 -21.60 -25.77
N THR A 431 -19.84 -20.86 -25.38
CA THR A 431 -20.02 -19.65 -24.56
C THR A 431 -20.74 -18.54 -25.32
N SER A 432 -20.55 -18.42 -26.64
CA SER A 432 -21.28 -17.47 -27.49
C SER A 432 -22.79 -17.72 -27.54
N ILE A 433 -23.21 -18.97 -27.35
CA ILE A 433 -24.63 -19.36 -27.27
C ILE A 433 -25.15 -19.11 -25.85
N VAL A 434 -24.40 -19.55 -24.84
CA VAL A 434 -24.88 -19.66 -23.45
C VAL A 434 -24.77 -18.33 -22.69
N TRP A 435 -23.69 -17.57 -22.82
CA TRP A 435 -23.49 -16.36 -22.02
C TRP A 435 -24.54 -15.26 -22.22
N PRO A 436 -25.02 -14.97 -23.45
CA PRO A 436 -26.10 -14.00 -23.63
C PRO A 436 -27.40 -14.39 -22.90
N GLU A 437 -27.72 -15.68 -22.88
CA GLU A 437 -28.91 -16.19 -22.19
C GLU A 437 -28.74 -16.14 -20.66
N ILE A 438 -27.55 -16.46 -20.14
CA ILE A 438 -27.26 -16.27 -18.71
C ILE A 438 -27.41 -14.81 -18.34
N ALA A 439 -26.88 -13.89 -19.14
CA ALA A 439 -26.98 -12.45 -18.88
C ALA A 439 -28.45 -11.98 -18.84
N LEU A 440 -29.32 -12.53 -19.69
CA LEU A 440 -30.76 -12.25 -19.64
C LEU A 440 -31.41 -12.76 -18.35
N LEU A 441 -31.13 -14.00 -17.94
CA LEU A 441 -31.61 -14.54 -16.67
C LEU A 441 -31.12 -13.73 -15.48
N VAL A 442 -29.85 -13.32 -15.48
CA VAL A 442 -29.26 -12.46 -14.45
C VAL A 442 -30.01 -11.13 -14.35
N LYS A 443 -30.27 -10.46 -15.47
CA LYS A 443 -31.05 -9.21 -15.49
C LYS A 443 -32.45 -9.39 -14.91
N ASN A 444 -33.13 -10.49 -15.26
CA ASN A 444 -34.44 -10.82 -14.72
C ASN A 444 -34.39 -11.05 -13.20
N ARG A 445 -33.38 -11.77 -12.70
CA ARG A 445 -33.19 -12.01 -11.26
C ARG A 445 -32.88 -10.71 -10.49
N ILE A 446 -32.08 -9.81 -11.08
CA ILE A 446 -31.81 -8.48 -10.50
C ILE A 446 -33.10 -7.66 -10.44
N GLN A 447 -33.89 -7.68 -11.50
CA GLN A 447 -35.18 -6.97 -11.55
C GLN A 447 -36.18 -7.52 -10.53
N GLN A 448 -36.26 -8.85 -10.39
CA GLN A 448 -37.08 -9.49 -9.35
C GLN A 448 -36.61 -9.06 -7.94
N ALA A 449 -35.31 -9.08 -7.67
CA ALA A 449 -34.77 -8.65 -6.38
C ALA A 449 -35.10 -7.17 -6.10
N ARG A 450 -35.13 -6.32 -7.14
CA ARG A 450 -35.55 -4.93 -7.04
C ARG A 450 -37.02 -4.81 -6.62
N GLU A 451 -37.90 -5.57 -7.26
CA GLU A 451 -39.35 -5.60 -6.95
C GLU A 451 -39.61 -6.11 -5.52
N GLU A 452 -38.77 -7.03 -5.03
CA GLU A 452 -38.77 -7.50 -3.63
C GLU A 452 -38.13 -6.51 -2.63
N GLY A 453 -37.74 -5.31 -3.08
CA GLY A 453 -37.15 -4.26 -2.22
C GLY A 453 -35.75 -4.57 -1.70
N LYS A 454 -35.01 -5.46 -2.37
CA LYS A 454 -33.66 -5.86 -1.96
C LYS A 454 -32.67 -4.74 -2.27
N GLN A 455 -31.73 -4.53 -1.35
CA GLN A 455 -30.74 -3.45 -1.48
C GLN A 455 -29.45 -3.88 -2.18
N VAL A 456 -29.05 -5.14 -2.06
CA VAL A 456 -27.77 -5.63 -2.61
C VAL A 456 -27.96 -6.97 -3.30
N CYS A 457 -27.39 -7.11 -4.49
CA CYS A 457 -27.29 -8.37 -5.22
C CYS A 457 -25.82 -8.76 -5.40
N VAL A 458 -25.52 -10.04 -5.29
CA VAL A 458 -24.20 -10.60 -5.56
C VAL A 458 -24.30 -11.52 -6.76
N LEU A 459 -23.77 -11.06 -7.89
CA LEU A 459 -23.59 -11.85 -9.09
C LEU A 459 -22.36 -12.75 -8.92
N ASP A 460 -22.60 -14.01 -8.58
CA ASP A 460 -21.56 -14.99 -8.30
C ASP A 460 -21.19 -15.75 -9.57
N ALA A 461 -20.07 -15.39 -10.20
CA ALA A 461 -19.65 -15.92 -11.50
C ALA A 461 -18.13 -16.09 -11.58
N ALA A 462 -17.66 -17.32 -11.84
CA ALA A 462 -16.22 -17.59 -12.02
C ALA A 462 -15.63 -16.95 -13.29
N VAL A 463 -16.47 -16.72 -14.31
CA VAL A 463 -16.09 -16.15 -15.61
C VAL A 463 -16.57 -14.70 -15.78
N LEU A 464 -16.85 -13.99 -14.69
CA LEU A 464 -17.43 -12.64 -14.71
C LEU A 464 -16.67 -11.69 -15.65
N LEU A 465 -15.34 -11.70 -15.58
CA LEU A 465 -14.48 -10.78 -16.33
C LEU A 465 -14.29 -11.27 -17.78
N GLU A 466 -14.09 -12.57 -17.97
CA GLU A 466 -13.96 -13.20 -19.28
C GLU A 466 -15.22 -13.04 -20.14
N ALA A 467 -16.40 -13.07 -19.51
CA ALA A 467 -17.70 -12.92 -20.16
C ALA A 467 -18.11 -11.45 -20.37
N GLY A 468 -17.31 -10.48 -19.92
CA GLY A 468 -17.63 -9.04 -20.01
C GLY A 468 -18.83 -8.63 -19.13
N TRP A 469 -19.17 -9.43 -18.12
CA TRP A 469 -20.31 -9.17 -17.23
C TRP A 469 -20.02 -8.10 -16.17
N ASN A 470 -18.78 -7.58 -16.13
CA ASN A 470 -18.42 -6.45 -15.29
C ASN A 470 -19.23 -5.16 -15.62
N ASP A 471 -19.88 -5.07 -16.78
CA ASP A 471 -20.74 -3.93 -17.13
C ASP A 471 -22.17 -4.05 -16.55
N MET A 472 -22.51 -5.21 -15.98
CA MET A 472 -23.78 -5.46 -15.28
C MET A 472 -23.69 -5.23 -13.77
N VAL A 473 -22.52 -4.82 -13.27
CA VAL A 473 -22.25 -4.66 -11.83
C VAL A 473 -21.70 -3.27 -11.53
N HIS A 474 -21.91 -2.79 -10.31
CA HIS A 474 -21.34 -1.53 -9.84
C HIS A 474 -19.90 -1.73 -9.39
N GLU A 475 -19.62 -2.86 -8.73
CA GLU A 475 -18.29 -3.20 -8.22
C GLU A 475 -17.93 -4.64 -8.53
N VAL A 476 -16.67 -4.89 -8.88
CA VAL A 476 -16.09 -6.23 -8.99
C VAL A 476 -15.33 -6.56 -7.72
N TRP A 477 -15.71 -7.66 -7.09
CA TRP A 477 -15.03 -8.23 -5.93
C TRP A 477 -14.34 -9.52 -6.35
N VAL A 478 -13.02 -9.60 -6.12
CA VAL A 478 -12.20 -10.75 -6.51
C VAL A 478 -11.70 -11.48 -5.27
N THR A 479 -11.82 -12.80 -5.24
CA THR A 479 -11.15 -13.64 -4.26
C THR A 479 -9.89 -14.28 -4.84
N VAL A 480 -8.76 -14.14 -4.13
CA VAL A 480 -7.46 -14.67 -4.55
C VAL A 480 -6.85 -15.57 -3.48
N ILE A 481 -6.15 -16.62 -3.92
CA ILE A 481 -5.29 -17.49 -3.10
C ILE A 481 -4.06 -17.87 -3.93
N PRO A 482 -2.93 -18.25 -3.30
CA PRO A 482 -1.78 -18.78 -4.03
C PRO A 482 -2.16 -19.96 -4.93
N GLU A 483 -1.45 -20.09 -6.05
CA GLU A 483 -1.66 -21.18 -7.01
C GLU A 483 -1.50 -22.56 -6.38
N GLU A 484 -0.47 -22.74 -5.53
CA GLU A 484 -0.20 -23.98 -4.82
C GLU A 484 -1.41 -24.40 -3.94
N GLU A 485 -2.01 -23.43 -3.23
CA GLU A 485 -3.21 -23.63 -2.42
C GLU A 485 -4.44 -23.93 -3.29
N ALA A 486 -4.61 -23.22 -4.41
CA ALA A 486 -5.71 -23.48 -5.34
C ALA A 486 -5.64 -24.91 -5.90
N VAL A 487 -4.45 -25.36 -6.28
CA VAL A 487 -4.22 -26.70 -6.81
C VAL A 487 -4.55 -27.76 -5.75
N SER A 488 -4.02 -27.64 -4.52
CA SER A 488 -4.34 -28.56 -3.41
C SER A 488 -5.85 -28.63 -3.14
N ARG A 489 -6.55 -27.50 -3.10
CA ARG A 489 -8.01 -27.49 -2.89
C ARG A 489 -8.79 -28.16 -4.03
N ILE A 490 -8.33 -28.01 -5.26
CA ILE A 490 -9.00 -28.62 -6.42
C ILE A 490 -8.78 -30.14 -6.42
N THR A 491 -7.57 -30.61 -6.16
CA THR A 491 -7.25 -32.04 -6.14
C THR A 491 -8.00 -32.75 -5.01
N GLU A 492 -8.02 -32.17 -3.81
CA GLU A 492 -8.72 -32.74 -2.64
C GLU A 492 -10.23 -32.77 -2.82
N ARG A 493 -10.83 -31.68 -3.32
CA ARG A 493 -12.29 -31.56 -3.47
C ARG A 493 -12.82 -32.39 -4.64
N ASP A 494 -12.12 -32.37 -5.77
CA ASP A 494 -12.62 -32.95 -7.04
C ASP A 494 -12.02 -34.33 -7.34
N GLY A 495 -11.03 -34.79 -6.58
CA GLY A 495 -10.36 -36.09 -6.79
C GLY A 495 -9.60 -36.18 -8.11
N VAL A 496 -9.05 -35.06 -8.60
CA VAL A 496 -8.33 -34.96 -9.88
C VAL A 496 -6.81 -34.91 -9.69
N SER A 497 -6.04 -35.17 -10.74
CA SER A 497 -4.58 -35.03 -10.68
C SER A 497 -4.14 -33.56 -10.59
N THR A 498 -2.92 -33.35 -10.10
CA THR A 498 -2.29 -32.02 -10.04
C THR A 498 -2.22 -31.37 -11.42
N GLU A 499 -1.92 -32.13 -12.47
CA GLU A 499 -1.88 -31.65 -13.86
C GLU A 499 -3.25 -31.19 -14.34
N ASP A 500 -4.32 -31.92 -13.99
CA ASP A 500 -5.70 -31.55 -14.31
C ASP A 500 -6.12 -30.27 -13.58
N ALA A 501 -5.76 -30.15 -12.30
CA ALA A 501 -6.01 -28.95 -11.50
C ALA A 501 -5.30 -27.72 -12.09
N LEU A 502 -4.02 -27.85 -12.46
CA LEU A 502 -3.26 -26.79 -13.12
C LEU A 502 -3.87 -26.40 -14.48
N ARG A 503 -4.26 -27.38 -15.30
CA ARG A 503 -4.93 -27.11 -16.59
C ARG A 503 -6.22 -26.30 -16.41
N ARG A 504 -7.01 -26.59 -15.37
CA ARG A 504 -8.22 -25.83 -15.03
C ARG A 504 -7.90 -24.42 -14.54
N LEU A 505 -6.85 -24.26 -13.74
CA LEU A 505 -6.46 -22.94 -13.24
C LEU A 505 -5.92 -22.05 -14.38
N HIS A 506 -5.11 -22.61 -15.28
CA HIS A 506 -4.48 -21.89 -16.39
C HIS A 506 -5.43 -21.56 -17.54
N SER A 507 -6.63 -22.16 -17.58
CA SER A 507 -7.66 -21.80 -18.57
C SER A 507 -8.43 -20.53 -18.18
N GLN A 508 -8.31 -20.07 -16.94
CA GLN A 508 -8.92 -18.84 -16.42
C GLN A 508 -7.90 -17.70 -16.40
N TRP A 509 -8.37 -16.47 -16.22
CA TRP A 509 -7.46 -15.35 -15.99
C TRP A 509 -6.66 -15.54 -14.70
N SER A 510 -5.37 -15.19 -14.73
CA SER A 510 -4.51 -15.24 -13.54
C SER A 510 -5.00 -14.27 -12.46
N ASN A 511 -4.65 -14.56 -11.19
CA ASN A 511 -5.01 -13.69 -10.06
C ASN A 511 -4.59 -12.22 -10.30
N SER A 512 -3.36 -11.99 -10.78
CA SER A 512 -2.86 -10.64 -11.08
C SER A 512 -3.74 -9.91 -12.09
N LYS A 513 -4.20 -10.62 -13.14
CA LYS A 513 -5.07 -10.03 -14.15
C LYS A 513 -6.46 -9.75 -13.58
N GLN A 514 -7.03 -10.65 -12.77
CA GLN A 514 -8.34 -10.41 -12.15
C GLN A 514 -8.29 -9.22 -11.17
N VAL A 515 -7.25 -9.12 -10.34
CA VAL A 515 -7.08 -8.03 -9.35
C VAL A 515 -6.96 -6.65 -10.01
N GLN A 516 -6.43 -6.55 -11.23
CA GLN A 516 -6.41 -5.27 -11.97
C GLN A 516 -7.80 -4.70 -12.26
N TYR A 517 -8.84 -5.55 -12.33
CA TYR A 517 -10.24 -5.14 -12.53
C TYR A 517 -11.02 -5.09 -11.22
N ALA A 518 -10.41 -5.42 -10.08
CA ALA A 518 -11.08 -5.49 -8.80
C ALA A 518 -11.28 -4.10 -8.18
N ASN A 519 -12.49 -3.84 -7.73
CA ASN A 519 -12.78 -2.75 -6.78
C ASN A 519 -12.45 -3.18 -5.36
N VAL A 520 -12.67 -4.45 -5.01
CA VAL A 520 -12.34 -5.03 -3.71
C VAL A 520 -11.67 -6.38 -3.91
N ALA A 521 -10.59 -6.64 -3.18
CA ALA A 521 -9.97 -7.96 -3.10
C ALA A 521 -10.24 -8.61 -1.74
N LEU A 522 -10.46 -9.93 -1.76
CA LEU A 522 -10.64 -10.79 -0.60
C LEU A 522 -9.73 -12.01 -0.74
N THR A 523 -9.46 -12.70 0.37
CA THR A 523 -8.78 -14.00 0.34
C THR A 523 -9.37 -14.95 1.36
N THR A 524 -9.33 -16.24 1.03
CA THR A 524 -9.72 -17.35 1.91
C THR A 524 -8.50 -18.21 2.28
N LEU A 525 -7.30 -17.62 2.23
CA LEU A 525 -6.04 -18.30 2.51
C LEU A 525 -5.91 -18.75 3.98
N TRP A 526 -6.38 -17.91 4.90
CA TRP A 526 -6.30 -18.14 6.34
C TRP A 526 -7.60 -18.73 6.91
N GLU A 527 -7.70 -18.78 8.23
CA GLU A 527 -8.82 -19.36 8.95
C GLU A 527 -10.16 -18.70 8.57
N PRO A 528 -11.28 -19.44 8.66
CA PRO A 528 -12.61 -18.94 8.29
C PRO A 528 -13.01 -17.62 8.97
N GLU A 529 -12.56 -17.39 10.20
CA GLU A 529 -12.79 -16.19 11.00
C GLU A 529 -12.11 -14.96 10.39
N VAL A 530 -10.92 -15.16 9.79
CA VAL A 530 -10.17 -14.11 9.08
C VAL A 530 -10.94 -13.67 7.86
N THR A 531 -11.45 -14.64 7.10
CA THR A 531 -12.31 -14.36 5.94
C THR A 531 -13.57 -13.61 6.38
N GLN A 532 -14.16 -13.98 7.51
CA GLN A 532 -15.33 -13.28 8.06
C GLN A 532 -15.02 -11.81 8.38
N LYS A 533 -13.89 -11.53 9.03
CA LYS A 533 -13.45 -10.15 9.33
C LYS A 533 -13.31 -9.32 8.04
N GLN A 534 -12.70 -9.89 6.99
CA GLN A 534 -12.58 -9.22 5.68
C GLN A 534 -13.95 -8.92 5.06
N VAL A 535 -14.87 -9.89 5.04
CA VAL A 535 -16.21 -9.72 4.46
C VAL A 535 -17.03 -8.69 5.23
N LEU A 536 -17.00 -8.71 6.57
CA LEU A 536 -17.68 -7.71 7.40
C LEU A 536 -17.16 -6.29 7.17
N LYS A 537 -15.83 -6.14 7.06
CA LYS A 537 -15.19 -4.87 6.73
C LYS A 537 -15.64 -4.37 5.35
N ALA A 538 -15.60 -5.23 4.34
CA ALA A 538 -16.02 -4.90 2.98
C ALA A 538 -17.51 -4.51 2.93
N TRP A 539 -18.37 -5.26 3.61
CA TRP A 539 -19.80 -4.98 3.72
C TRP A 539 -20.07 -3.63 4.39
N LYS A 540 -19.44 -3.34 5.52
CA LYS A 540 -19.60 -2.06 6.23
C LYS A 540 -19.19 -0.87 5.36
N LEU A 541 -18.09 -0.99 4.62
CA LEU A 541 -17.63 0.06 3.72
C LEU A 541 -18.55 0.21 2.50
N LEU A 542 -19.08 -0.90 1.96
CA LEU A 542 -20.06 -0.89 0.88
C LEU A 542 -21.33 -0.14 1.29
N GLN A 543 -21.90 -0.46 2.47
CA GLN A 543 -23.12 0.18 2.96
C GLN A 543 -22.95 1.71 3.07
N LYS A 544 -21.79 2.19 3.53
CA LYS A 544 -21.48 3.63 3.52
C LYS A 544 -21.50 4.24 2.11
N ARG A 545 -20.93 3.55 1.12
CA ARG A 545 -20.91 4.01 -0.28
C ARG A 545 -22.32 4.03 -0.89
N ILE A 546 -23.14 3.02 -0.60
CA ILE A 546 -24.54 2.98 -1.04
C ILE A 546 -25.29 4.17 -0.46
N GLN A 547 -25.13 4.44 0.83
CA GLN A 547 -25.75 5.60 1.49
C GLN A 547 -25.32 6.93 0.85
N GLN A 548 -24.01 7.11 0.62
CA GLN A 548 -23.49 8.31 -0.05
C GLN A 548 -24.04 8.48 -1.47
N ARG A 549 -24.24 7.38 -2.20
CA ARG A 549 -24.84 7.42 -3.55
C ARG A 549 -26.33 7.78 -3.51
N LEU A 550 -27.05 7.38 -2.46
CA LEU A 550 -28.44 7.76 -2.25
C LEU A 550 -28.59 9.23 -1.84
N GLU A 551 -27.67 9.76 -1.05
CA GLU A 551 -27.67 11.17 -0.60
C GLU A 551 -27.19 12.16 -1.66
N GLY A 552 -26.43 11.69 -2.65
CA GLY A 552 -25.95 12.50 -3.78
C GLY A 552 -26.95 12.66 -4.93
N GLN A 553 -28.15 12.08 -4.80
CA GLN A 553 -29.30 12.27 -5.70
C GLN A 553 -30.33 13.20 -5.06
#